data_AF-A0A8D0FE28-F1
#
_entry.id   AF-A0A8D0FE28-F1
#
_cell.length_a   1.000
_cell.length_b   1.000
_cell.length_c   1.000
_cell.angle_alpha   90.00
_cell.angle_beta   90.00
_cell.angle_gamma   90.00
#
_symmetry.space_group_name_H-M   'P 1'
#
loop_
_entity.id
_entity.type
_entity.pdbx_description
1 polymer ?
#
loop_
_entity_poly.entity_id
_entity_poly.type
_entity_poly.pdbx_seq_one_letter_code
_entity_poly.pdbx_strand_id
1 'polypeptide(L)'
;MEGDPTLRLRVFDLNCWAIRYLSKRRQERVRLIGNMLCREGFDLVLLQEVWSEQDYSDLKVKLGGCYPFSHYFRRSPGSSSTSTSPT
;
A
#
# COMPACT_ATOMS: atom_id res chain seq x y z
N MET A 1 -10.01 3.22 40.03
CA MET A 1 -10.60 3.13 38.69
C MET A 1 -9.44 3.14 37.72
N GLU A 2 -9.09 1.96 37.23
CA GLU A 2 -8.10 1.80 36.17
C GLU A 2 -8.78 2.32 34.89
N GLY A 3 -8.22 3.37 34.29
CA GLY A 3 -8.80 4.00 33.10
C GLY A 3 -8.86 2.99 31.95
N ASP A 4 -9.90 3.08 31.13
CA ASP A 4 -10.06 2.25 29.93
C ASP A 4 -8.75 2.29 29.10
N PRO A 5 -8.16 1.15 28.71
CA PRO A 5 -6.94 1.14 27.93
C PRO A 5 -7.09 2.03 26.70
N THR A 6 -6.21 3.03 26.59
CA THR A 6 -6.21 3.93 25.45
C THR A 6 -5.80 3.15 24.19
N LEU A 7 -6.76 2.92 23.29
CA LEU A 7 -6.48 2.37 21.97
C LEU A 7 -5.60 3.35 21.18
N ARG A 8 -4.44 2.89 20.70
CA ARG A 8 -3.51 3.70 19.89
C ARG A 8 -3.41 3.10 18.50
N LEU A 9 -3.75 3.90 17.49
CA LEU A 9 -3.60 3.56 16.07
C LEU A 9 -2.39 4.28 15.49
N ARG A 10 -1.47 3.55 14.85
CA ARG A 10 -0.32 4.09 14.13
C ARG A 10 -0.57 4.01 12.63
N VAL A 11 -0.70 5.16 11.99
CA VAL A 11 -0.96 5.27 10.55
C VAL A 11 0.28 5.78 9.84
N PHE A 12 0.63 5.15 8.72
CA PHE A 12 1.63 5.61 7.79
C PHE A 12 0.97 6.07 6.50
N ASP A 13 1.26 7.29 6.07
CA ASP A 13 0.72 7.89 4.84
C ASP A 13 1.86 8.45 3.99
N LEU A 14 2.00 7.96 2.75
CA LEU A 14 3.10 8.35 1.87
C LEU A 14 2.71 8.35 0.39
N ASN A 15 3.01 9.46 -0.27
CA ASN A 15 3.10 9.51 -1.72
C ASN A 15 4.43 8.90 -2.19
N CYS A 16 4.36 7.77 -2.89
CA CYS A 16 5.52 6.99 -3.30
C CYS A 16 6.26 7.54 -4.53
N TRP A 17 5.65 8.46 -5.28
CA TRP A 17 6.13 8.93 -6.59
C TRP A 17 6.52 7.75 -7.50
N ALA A 18 5.77 6.65 -7.49
CA ALA A 18 6.08 5.44 -8.25
C ALA A 18 5.47 5.48 -9.66
N ILE A 19 5.58 6.64 -10.31
CA ILE A 19 5.06 6.89 -11.66
C ILE A 19 5.85 6.09 -12.68
N ARG A 20 5.15 5.27 -13.47
CA ARG A 20 5.76 4.49 -14.55
C ARG A 20 6.42 5.42 -15.57
N TYR A 21 7.59 5.05 -16.07
CA TYR A 21 8.40 5.78 -17.06
C TYR A 21 9.04 7.12 -16.60
N LEU A 22 8.43 7.85 -15.66
CA LEU A 22 9.01 9.11 -15.14
C LEU A 22 9.97 8.86 -13.97
N SER A 23 9.71 7.84 -13.16
CA SER A 23 10.49 7.59 -11.95
C SER A 23 11.67 6.63 -12.19
N LYS A 24 12.87 7.20 -12.40
CA LYS A 24 14.12 6.46 -12.69
C LYS A 24 14.43 5.32 -11.72
N ARG A 25 14.23 5.53 -10.40
CA ARG A 25 14.54 4.56 -9.33
C ARG A 25 13.29 4.00 -8.66
N ARG A 26 12.19 3.88 -9.40
CA ARG A 26 10.88 3.44 -8.89
C ARG A 26 10.95 2.11 -8.13
N GLN A 27 11.52 1.07 -8.73
CA GLN A 27 11.55 -0.28 -8.14
C GLN A 27 12.38 -0.30 -6.85
N GLU A 28 13.55 0.35 -6.85
CA GLU A 28 14.39 0.46 -5.66
C GLU A 28 13.65 1.17 -4.53
N ARG A 29 13.00 2.30 -4.81
CA ARG A 29 12.21 3.05 -3.83
C ARG A 29 11.06 2.21 -3.26
N VAL A 30 10.25 1.60 -4.11
CA VAL A 30 9.12 0.75 -3.66
C VAL A 30 9.62 -0.41 -2.79
N ARG A 31 10.74 -1.05 -3.17
CA ARG A 31 11.36 -2.12 -2.38
C ARG A 31 11.82 -1.64 -1.00
N LEU A 32 12.44 -0.46 -0.92
CA LEU A 32 12.91 0.14 0.33
C LEU A 32 11.76 0.58 1.23
N ILE A 33 10.69 1.16 0.66
CA ILE A 33 9.46 1.47 1.39
C ILE A 33 8.90 0.21 2.03
N GLY A 34 8.75 -0.88 1.26
CA GLY A 34 8.28 -2.16 1.80
C GLY A 34 9.19 -2.73 2.91
N ASN A 35 10.52 -2.58 2.80
CA ASN A 35 11.44 -3.01 3.86
C ASN A 35 11.22 -2.23 5.17
N MET A 36 11.03 -0.92 5.07
CA MET A 36 10.80 -0.05 6.23
C MET A 36 9.45 -0.40 6.88
N LEU A 37 8.39 -0.58 6.10
CA LEU A 37 7.06 -0.91 6.61
C LEU A 37 7.01 -2.23 7.39
N CYS A 38 7.79 -3.24 7.00
CA CYS A 38 7.93 -4.48 7.75
C CYS A 38 8.60 -4.29 9.13
N ARG A 39 9.41 -3.23 9.30
CA ARG A 39 10.20 -2.98 10.52
C ARG A 39 9.48 -2.08 11.49
N GLU A 40 8.75 -1.07 11.01
CA GLU A 40 8.18 -0.03 11.87
C GLU A 40 6.91 -0.47 12.62
N GLY A 41 6.18 -1.47 12.12
CA GLY A 41 4.97 -1.99 12.77
C GLY A 41 3.82 -0.97 12.86
N PHE A 42 3.48 -0.35 11.74
CA PHE A 42 2.26 0.47 11.62
C PHE A 42 1.02 -0.45 11.54
N ASP A 43 -0.12 0.06 11.98
CA ASP A 43 -1.39 -0.67 11.92
C ASP A 43 -2.09 -0.47 10.56
N LEU A 44 -1.94 0.72 9.97
CA LEU A 44 -2.53 1.10 8.69
C LEU A 44 -1.49 1.82 7.82
N VAL A 45 -1.43 1.42 6.55
CA VAL A 45 -0.51 1.98 5.56
C VAL A 45 -1.30 2.46 4.35
N LEU A 46 -1.10 3.73 4.00
CA LEU A 46 -1.72 4.39 2.86
C LEU A 46 -0.61 4.84 1.90
N LEU A 47 -0.59 4.25 0.69
CA LEU A 47 0.42 4.56 -0.32
C LEU A 47 -0.24 5.19 -1.54
N GLN A 48 0.14 6.42 -1.89
CA GLN A 48 -0.32 7.09 -3.12
C GLN A 48 0.71 6.97 -4.24
N GLU A 49 0.24 7.19 -5.46
CA GLU A 49 1.06 7.18 -6.67
C GLU A 49 1.85 5.88 -6.88
N VAL A 50 1.32 4.75 -6.42
CA VAL A 50 1.73 3.42 -6.86
C VAL A 50 0.92 3.12 -8.13
N TRP A 51 1.47 3.43 -9.30
CA TRP A 51 0.72 3.41 -10.56
C TRP A 51 0.72 2.04 -11.27
N SER A 52 1.68 1.18 -10.94
CA SER A 52 1.88 -0.11 -11.62
C SER A 52 1.31 -1.25 -10.78
N GLU A 53 0.43 -2.06 -11.36
CA GLU A 53 -0.10 -3.25 -10.69
C GLU A 53 1.01 -4.21 -10.24
N GLN A 54 2.11 -4.30 -10.99
CA GLN A 54 3.30 -5.05 -10.58
C GLN A 54 3.92 -4.51 -9.29
N ASP A 55 4.07 -3.18 -9.15
CA ASP A 55 4.68 -2.59 -7.95
C ASP A 55 3.79 -2.84 -6.72
N TYR A 56 2.46 -2.80 -6.91
CA TYR A 56 1.50 -3.20 -5.87
C TYR A 56 1.59 -4.68 -5.53
N SER A 57 1.66 -5.57 -6.53
CA SER A 57 1.76 -7.02 -6.32
C SER A 57 3.02 -7.37 -5.52
N ASP A 58 4.16 -6.76 -5.89
CA ASP A 58 5.44 -6.95 -5.21
C ASP A 58 5.36 -6.48 -3.74
N LEU A 59 4.72 -5.32 -3.50
CA LEU A 59 4.44 -4.84 -2.15
C LEU A 59 3.54 -5.81 -1.38
N LYS A 60 2.44 -6.28 -1.97
CA LYS A 60 1.49 -7.19 -1.33
C LYS A 60 2.16 -8.50 -0.90
N VAL A 61 2.96 -9.11 -1.77
CA VAL A 61 3.71 -10.34 -1.44
C VAL A 61 4.67 -10.08 -0.30
N LYS A 62 5.42 -8.98 -0.37
CA LYS A 62 6.42 -8.62 0.64
C LYS A 62 5.80 -8.32 2.00
N LEU A 63 4.68 -7.60 1.99
CA LEU A 63 4.02 -7.10 3.19
C LEU A 63 3.04 -8.11 3.79
N GLY A 64 2.70 -9.19 3.09
CA GLY A 64 1.64 -10.14 3.51
C GLY A 64 1.84 -10.77 4.90
N GLY A 65 3.07 -10.83 5.42
CA GLY A 65 3.34 -11.29 6.79
C GLY A 65 3.04 -10.24 7.89
N CYS A 66 3.09 -8.95 7.56
CA CYS A 66 2.86 -7.85 8.50
C CYS A 66 1.49 -7.17 8.28
N TYR A 67 1.03 -7.15 7.03
CA TYR A 67 -0.19 -6.52 6.56
C TYR A 67 -1.00 -7.56 5.76
N PRO A 68 -1.73 -8.46 6.45
CA PRO A 68 -2.46 -9.55 5.79
C PRO A 68 -3.61 -9.03 4.92
N PHE A 69 -4.15 -7.86 5.24
CA PHE A 69 -5.19 -7.19 4.48
C PHE A 69 -4.59 -6.08 3.62
N SER A 70 -4.86 -6.12 2.32
CA SER A 70 -4.41 -5.09 1.37
C SER A 70 -5.42 -4.95 0.23
N HIS A 71 -5.60 -3.72 -0.23
CA HIS A 71 -6.46 -3.40 -1.36
C HIS A 71 -5.78 -2.39 -2.28
N TYR A 72 -5.92 -2.58 -3.59
CA TYR A 72 -5.38 -1.67 -4.60
C TYR A 72 -6.51 -0.89 -5.24
N PHE A 73 -6.55 0.42 -4.98
CA PHE A 73 -7.48 1.32 -5.63
C PHE A 73 -6.93 1.74 -7.00
N ARG A 74 -7.26 0.97 -8.03
CA ARG A 74 -6.91 1.32 -9.41
C ARG A 74 -7.72 2.52 -9.86
N ARG A 75 -7.06 3.58 -10.37
CA ARG A 75 -7.76 4.60 -11.16
C ARG A 75 -8.22 3.95 -12.45
N SER A 76 -9.52 3.77 -12.63
CA SER A 76 -10.07 3.32 -13.92
C SER A 76 -9.76 4.40 -14.97
N PRO A 77 -9.05 4.08 -16.07
CA PRO A 77 -9.02 4.97 -17.22
C PRO A 77 -10.41 4.93 -17.84
N GLY A 78 -11.22 5.96 -17.55
CA GLY A 78 -12.63 6.01 -17.94
C GLY A 78 -13.52 5.22 -16.99
N SER A 79 -14.47 5.91 -16.38
CA SER A 79 -15.66 5.27 -15.81
C SER A 79 -16.53 4.76 -16.96
N SER A 80 -16.35 3.50 -17.37
CA SER A 80 -17.48 2.65 -17.70
C SER A 80 -17.47 1.55 -16.67
N SER A 81 -18.37 1.66 -15.70
CA SER A 81 -18.68 0.61 -14.73
C SER A 81 -18.95 -0.70 -15.45
N THR A 82 -18.06 -1.67 -15.30
CA THR A 82 -18.41 -3.08 -15.44
C THR A 82 -17.91 -3.78 -14.20
N SER A 83 -18.84 -3.99 -13.27
CA SER A 83 -18.69 -4.98 -12.21
C SER A 83 -18.59 -6.35 -12.85
N THR A 84 -17.49 -7.05 -12.61
CA THR A 84 -17.46 -8.50 -12.77
C THR A 84 -16.80 -9.07 -11.54
N SER A 85 -17.63 -9.51 -10.61
CA SER A 85 -17.28 -10.56 -9.66
C SER A 85 -16.95 -11.84 -10.44
N PRO A 86 -16.00 -12.65 -9.98
CA PRO A 86 -16.17 -14.09 -10.13
C PRO A 86 -16.10 -14.80 -8.78
N THR A 87 -17.01 -15.76 -8.68
CA THR A 87 -17.11 -16.96 -7.83
C THR A 87 -15.80 -17.52 -7.28
#